data_AF-A0A9D3ZME9-F1
#
_entry.id   AF-A0A9D3ZME9-F1
#
_cell.length_a   1.000
_cell.length_b   1.000
_cell.length_c   1.000
_cell.angle_alpha   90.00
_cell.angle_beta   90.00
_cell.angle_gamma   90.00
#
_symmetry.space_group_name_H-M   'P 1'
#
loop_
_entity.id
_entity.type
_entity.pdbx_description
1 polymer ?
#
loop_
_entity_poly.entity_id
_entity_poly.type
_entity_poly.pdbx_seq_one_letter_code
_entity_poly.pdbx_strand_id
1 'polypeptide(L)'
;MLPINYESWYHMPHSNKNQALYNIKKRFDLEVSDNYVKKELGKKWRDHKSTLKKEYFNKNISLKEKLRNIPPRMLRYQWEDAVRFWNSKKGEDRERVGTTSRQKQKFTHPTRSKSFACVADDEEKLKDKRVEYEAIASSDGSVNLDDIDN
;
A
#
# COMPACT_ATOMS: atom_id res chain seq x y z
N MET A 1 6.89 -16.60 12.47
CA MET A 1 7.52 -15.42 11.84
C MET A 1 8.12 -15.86 10.51
N LEU A 2 8.00 -15.06 9.44
CA LEU A 2 8.52 -15.45 8.12
C LEU A 2 10.03 -15.17 8.04
N PRO A 3 10.84 -16.05 7.39
CA PRO A 3 12.28 -15.86 7.29
C PRO A 3 12.66 -14.58 6.53
N ILE A 4 13.64 -13.85 7.03
CA ILE A 4 14.09 -12.58 6.40
C ILE A 4 15.31 -12.75 5.50
N ASN A 5 15.98 -13.91 5.53
CA ASN A 5 17.21 -14.16 4.78
C ASN A 5 17.01 -14.27 3.27
N TYR A 6 15.79 -14.51 2.79
CA TYR A 6 15.50 -14.49 1.35
C TYR A 6 15.58 -13.07 0.79
N GLU A 7 16.27 -12.88 -0.34
CA GLU A 7 16.46 -11.56 -0.97
C GLU A 7 15.15 -10.92 -1.47
N SER A 8 14.16 -11.75 -1.82
CA SER A 8 12.93 -11.35 -2.47
C SER A 8 11.78 -12.23 -2.03
N TRP A 9 10.56 -11.66 -2.00
CA TRP A 9 9.34 -12.41 -1.76
C TRP A 9 9.15 -13.54 -2.79
N TYR A 10 9.59 -13.30 -4.04
CA TYR A 10 9.49 -14.30 -5.10
C TYR A 10 10.34 -15.54 -4.80
N HIS A 11 11.56 -15.36 -4.27
CA HIS A 11 12.47 -16.46 -3.91
C HIS A 11 12.09 -17.19 -2.62
N MET A 12 11.15 -16.66 -1.83
CA MET A 12 10.70 -17.35 -0.62
C MET A 12 9.92 -18.62 -0.98
N PRO A 13 10.22 -19.78 -0.36
CA PRO A 13 9.57 -21.04 -0.67
C PRO A 13 8.04 -20.98 -0.52
N HIS A 14 7.34 -21.72 -1.38
CA HIS A 14 5.89 -21.83 -1.32
C HIS A 14 5.40 -22.45 0.00
N SER A 15 6.15 -23.37 0.60
CA SER A 15 5.85 -23.94 1.90
C SER A 15 5.72 -22.86 2.99
N ASN A 16 6.68 -21.94 3.09
CA ASN A 16 6.62 -20.83 4.04
C ASN A 16 5.40 -19.93 3.79
N LYS A 17 5.15 -19.58 2.51
CA LYS A 17 4.01 -18.74 2.12
C LYS A 17 2.67 -19.40 2.47
N ASN A 18 2.54 -20.69 2.18
CA ASN A 18 1.32 -21.46 2.43
C ASN A 18 1.10 -21.71 3.92
N GLN A 19 2.17 -21.96 4.70
CA GLN A 19 2.08 -22.08 6.15
C GLN A 19 1.59 -20.78 6.80
N ALA A 20 2.10 -19.63 6.36
CA ALA A 20 1.63 -18.34 6.86
C ALA A 20 0.17 -18.06 6.47
N LEU A 21 -0.22 -18.39 5.24
CA LEU A 21 -1.62 -18.31 4.80
C LEU A 21 -2.55 -19.20 5.64
N TYR A 22 -2.16 -20.45 5.89
CA TYR A 22 -2.90 -21.38 6.75
C TYR A 22 -3.09 -20.81 8.17
N ASN A 23 -2.02 -20.26 8.76
CA ASN A 23 -2.10 -19.65 10.10
C ASN A 23 -3.04 -18.43 10.16
N ILE A 24 -3.13 -17.66 9.07
CA ILE A 24 -4.07 -16.53 8.96
C ILE A 24 -5.51 -17.05 8.90
N LYS A 25 -5.79 -17.99 7.98
CA LYS A 25 -7.12 -18.60 7.82
C LYS A 25 -7.60 -19.34 9.08
N LYS A 26 -6.68 -19.88 9.88
CA LYS A 26 -7.02 -20.52 11.16
C LYS A 26 -7.57 -19.52 12.20
N ARG A 27 -7.23 -18.23 12.08
CA ARG A 27 -7.61 -17.19 13.06
C ARG A 27 -8.69 -16.24 12.55
N PHE A 28 -8.80 -16.08 11.24
CA PHE A 28 -9.68 -15.12 10.61
C PHE A 28 -10.50 -15.82 9.54
N ASP A 29 -11.80 -15.58 9.55
CA ASP A 29 -12.67 -15.92 8.44
C ASP A 29 -12.57 -14.81 7.38
N LEU A 30 -12.06 -15.15 6.20
CA LEU A 30 -11.68 -14.19 5.17
C LEU A 30 -12.32 -14.56 3.85
N GLU A 31 -13.29 -13.76 3.42
CA GLU A 31 -13.93 -13.85 2.10
C GLU A 31 -13.09 -13.20 0.99
N VAL A 32 -11.77 -13.47 0.98
CA VAL A 32 -10.85 -12.94 -0.04
C VAL A 32 -9.97 -14.04 -0.61
N SER A 33 -9.53 -13.86 -1.85
CA SER A 33 -8.70 -14.86 -2.52
C SER A 33 -7.34 -15.05 -1.85
N ASP A 34 -6.84 -16.28 -1.86
CA ASP A 34 -5.51 -16.64 -1.34
C ASP A 34 -4.38 -15.84 -2.00
N ASN A 35 -4.55 -15.53 -3.29
CA ASN A 35 -3.60 -14.72 -4.04
C ASN A 35 -3.52 -13.29 -3.50
N TYR A 36 -4.68 -12.70 -3.15
CA TYR A 36 -4.72 -11.39 -2.52
C TYR A 36 -4.04 -11.41 -1.16
N VAL A 37 -4.37 -12.39 -0.30
CA VAL A 37 -3.74 -12.53 1.03
C VAL A 37 -2.23 -12.71 0.91
N LYS A 38 -1.75 -13.54 -0.03
CA LYS A 38 -0.31 -13.73 -0.30
C LYS A 38 0.36 -12.45 -0.78
N LYS A 39 -0.32 -11.61 -1.55
CA LYS A 39 0.20 -10.31 -2.02
C LYS A 39 0.39 -9.35 -0.85
N GLU A 40 -0.61 -9.23 0.02
CA GLU A 40 -0.53 -8.38 1.22
C GLU A 40 0.49 -8.92 2.22
N LEU A 41 0.56 -10.24 2.41
CA LEU A 41 1.60 -10.87 3.22
C LEU A 41 3.01 -10.55 2.70
N GLY A 42 3.20 -10.59 1.38
CA GLY A 42 4.45 -10.21 0.75
C GLY A 42 4.82 -8.74 0.95
N LYS A 43 3.83 -7.84 0.95
CA LYS A 43 4.02 -6.42 1.30
C LYS A 43 4.45 -6.27 2.75
N LYS A 44 3.69 -6.84 3.69
CA LYS A 44 4.01 -6.82 5.13
C LYS A 44 5.40 -7.38 5.43
N TRP A 45 5.81 -8.44 4.74
CA TRP A 45 7.16 -9.01 4.87
C TRP A 45 8.24 -8.04 4.39
N ARG A 46 8.06 -7.37 3.24
CA ARG A 46 9.01 -6.35 2.76
C ARG A 46 9.09 -5.15 3.71
N ASP A 47 7.95 -4.68 4.19
CA ASP A 47 7.86 -3.56 5.12
C ASP A 47 8.59 -3.91 6.42
N HIS A 48 8.36 -5.12 6.95
CA HIS A 48 9.06 -5.61 8.14
C HIS A 48 10.59 -5.65 7.95
N LYS A 49 11.08 -6.13 6.80
CA LYS A 49 12.52 -6.09 6.50
C LYS A 49 13.06 -4.66 6.44
N SER A 50 12.27 -3.72 5.90
CA SER A 50 12.63 -2.30 5.88
C SER A 50 12.73 -1.72 7.29
N THR A 51 11.76 -2.02 8.16
CA THR A 51 11.77 -1.62 9.58
C THR A 51 12.99 -2.17 10.30
N LEU A 52 13.26 -3.48 10.15
CA LEU A 52 14.45 -4.10 10.75
C LEU A 52 15.75 -3.45 10.28
N LYS A 53 15.88 -3.19 8.97
CA LYS A 53 17.07 -2.49 8.44
C LYS A 53 17.17 -1.09 9.04
N LYS A 54 16.06 -0.35 9.16
CA LYS A 54 16.08 0.99 9.76
C LYS A 54 16.53 0.99 11.24
N GLU A 55 16.04 0.03 12.03
CA GLU A 55 16.27 -0.03 13.48
C GLU A 55 17.64 -0.61 13.85
N TYR A 56 18.08 -1.67 13.15
CA TYR A 56 19.25 -2.45 13.56
C TYR A 56 20.46 -2.32 12.62
N PHE A 57 20.26 -1.83 11.39
CA PHE A 57 21.33 -1.66 10.42
C PHE A 57 21.80 -0.20 10.36
N ASN A 58 22.76 0.15 11.22
CA ASN A 58 23.45 1.43 11.15
C ASN A 58 24.60 1.36 10.13
N LYS A 59 24.69 2.32 9.21
CA LYS A 59 25.74 2.36 8.18
C LYS A 59 27.14 2.63 8.75
N ASN A 60 27.21 3.37 9.85
CA ASN A 60 28.46 3.90 10.41
C ASN A 60 29.23 2.91 11.29
N ILE A 61 28.66 1.72 11.54
CA ILE A 61 29.30 0.66 12.35
C ILE A 61 29.91 -0.43 11.45
N SER A 62 30.89 -1.14 12.00
CA SER A 62 31.60 -2.21 11.29
C SER A 62 30.67 -3.39 10.97
N LEU A 63 31.02 -4.18 9.94
CA LEU A 63 30.27 -5.39 9.61
C LEU A 63 30.18 -6.36 10.79
N LYS A 64 31.27 -6.51 11.55
CA LYS A 64 31.34 -7.37 12.72
C LYS A 64 30.34 -6.94 13.81
N GLU A 65 30.19 -5.65 14.05
CA GLU A 65 29.22 -5.11 15.00
C GLU A 65 27.78 -5.28 14.49
N LYS A 66 27.52 -5.03 13.20
CA LYS A 66 26.20 -5.28 12.57
C LYS A 66 25.74 -6.73 12.77
N LEU A 67 26.64 -7.70 12.61
CA LEU A 67 26.33 -9.13 12.78
C LEU A 67 26.04 -9.51 14.24
N ARG A 68 26.57 -8.76 15.21
CA ARG A 68 26.31 -8.97 16.65
C ARG A 68 24.98 -8.34 17.09
N ASN A 69 24.52 -7.29 16.43
CA ASN A 69 23.27 -6.59 16.74
C ASN A 69 22.03 -7.33 16.20
N ILE A 70 21.76 -8.52 16.76
CA ILE A 70 20.65 -9.38 16.32
C ILE A 70 19.34 -8.90 16.98
N PRO A 71 18.28 -8.65 16.19
CA PRO A 71 16.98 -8.27 16.75
C PRO A 71 16.41 -9.33 17.70
N PRO A 72 15.67 -8.93 18.76
CA PRO A 72 14.99 -9.87 19.64
C PRO A 72 14.07 -10.80 18.85
N ARG A 73 14.05 -12.09 19.22
CA ARG A 73 13.25 -13.15 18.55
C ARG A 73 13.66 -13.45 17.10
N MET A 74 14.80 -12.92 16.62
CA MET A 74 15.37 -13.25 15.31
C MET A 74 16.37 -14.39 15.42
N LEU A 75 16.35 -15.31 14.46
CA LEU A 75 17.36 -16.37 14.37
C LEU A 75 18.67 -15.80 13.83
N ARG A 76 19.79 -16.13 14.48
CA ARG A 76 21.13 -15.62 14.14
C ARG A 76 21.47 -15.78 12.66
N TYR A 77 21.35 -17.01 12.13
CA TYR A 77 21.69 -17.28 10.73
C TYR A 77 20.84 -16.44 9.76
N GLN A 78 19.56 -16.20 10.08
CA GLN A 78 18.68 -15.39 9.23
C GLN A 78 19.11 -13.92 9.20
N TRP A 79 19.49 -13.39 10.37
CA TRP A 79 20.00 -12.03 10.48
C TRP A 79 21.32 -11.88 9.73
N GLU A 80 22.26 -12.79 9.96
CA GLU A 80 23.58 -12.72 9.33
C GLU A 80 23.49 -12.75 7.81
N ASP A 81 22.66 -13.63 7.24
CA ASP A 81 22.47 -13.70 5.78
C ASP A 81 21.84 -12.43 5.22
N ALA A 82 20.86 -11.86 5.92
CA ALA A 82 20.25 -10.60 5.52
C ALA A 82 21.26 -9.44 5.57
N VAL A 83 22.09 -9.36 6.62
CA VAL A 83 23.14 -8.35 6.77
C VAL A 83 24.23 -8.52 5.71
N ARG A 84 24.66 -9.76 5.42
CA ARG A 84 25.60 -10.06 4.34
C ARG A 84 25.05 -9.56 2.99
N PHE A 85 23.79 -9.83 2.69
CA PHE A 85 23.15 -9.32 1.49
C PHE A 85 23.10 -7.78 1.46
N TRP A 86 22.71 -7.12 2.54
CA TRP A 86 22.63 -5.65 2.58
C TRP A 86 23.98 -4.94 2.46
N ASN A 87 25.09 -5.57 2.88
CA ASN A 87 26.44 -5.04 2.66
C ASN A 87 27.08 -5.49 1.33
N SER A 88 26.41 -6.36 0.56
CA SER A 88 26.91 -6.79 -0.74
C SER A 88 26.76 -5.69 -1.78
N LYS A 89 27.54 -5.76 -2.88
CA LYS A 89 27.43 -4.81 -4.00
C LYS A 89 26.02 -4.76 -4.57
N LYS A 90 25.39 -5.92 -4.72
CA LYS A 90 24.00 -6.06 -5.18
C LYS A 90 23.00 -5.38 -4.23
N GLY A 91 23.22 -5.47 -2.92
CA GLY A 91 22.41 -4.80 -1.91
C GLY A 91 22.54 -3.28 -1.98
N GLU A 92 23.76 -2.78 -2.13
CA GLU A 92 24.08 -1.36 -2.30
C GLU A 92 23.47 -0.79 -3.59
N ASP A 93 23.62 -1.49 -4.72
CA ASP A 93 23.05 -1.09 -6.00
C ASP A 93 21.53 -0.99 -5.94
N ARG A 94 20.86 -1.96 -5.31
CA ARG A 94 19.41 -1.94 -5.11
C ARG A 94 18.98 -0.74 -4.25
N GLU A 95 19.76 -0.40 -3.22
CA GLU A 95 19.49 0.79 -2.40
C GLU A 95 19.67 2.07 -3.20
N ARG A 96 20.75 2.20 -3.99
CA ARG A 96 20.99 3.36 -4.87
C ARG A 96 19.85 3.56 -5.87
N VAL A 97 19.40 2.49 -6.52
CA VAL A 97 18.25 2.54 -7.44
C VAL A 97 16.98 2.96 -6.71
N GLY A 98 16.76 2.42 -5.50
CA GLY A 98 15.61 2.78 -4.67
C GLY A 98 15.59 4.26 -4.27
N THR A 99 16.73 4.82 -3.89
CA THR A 99 16.86 6.24 -3.50
C THR A 99 16.68 7.16 -4.71
N THR A 100 17.35 6.86 -5.83
CA THR A 100 17.24 7.69 -7.05
C THR A 100 15.83 7.65 -7.66
N SER A 101 15.16 6.49 -7.62
CA SER A 101 13.76 6.36 -8.04
C SER A 101 12.82 7.19 -7.17
N ARG A 102 13.01 7.18 -5.84
CA ARG A 102 12.20 7.98 -4.90
C ARG A 102 12.44 9.48 -5.07
N GLN A 103 13.67 9.91 -5.31
CA GLN A 103 13.97 11.31 -5.61
C GLN A 103 13.30 11.79 -6.90
N LYS A 104 13.14 10.92 -7.90
CA LYS A 104 12.48 11.24 -9.18
C LYS A 104 10.95 11.15 -9.12
N GLN A 105 10.37 10.75 -7.98
CA GLN A 105 8.93 10.66 -7.82
C GLN A 105 8.34 12.08 -7.66
N LYS A 106 7.78 12.63 -8.75
CA LYS A 106 7.26 14.01 -8.81
C LYS A 106 5.79 14.14 -8.38
N PHE A 107 4.99 13.12 -8.64
CA PHE A 107 3.57 13.10 -8.32
C PHE A 107 3.32 12.03 -7.27
N THR A 108 3.20 12.43 -6.01
CA THR A 108 2.40 11.63 -5.06
C THR A 108 0.98 11.80 -5.55
N HIS A 109 0.37 10.78 -6.15
CA HIS A 109 -1.03 10.90 -6.59
C HIS A 109 -1.84 11.48 -5.42
N PRO A 110 -2.37 12.71 -5.53
CA PRO A 110 -3.39 13.20 -4.63
C PRO A 110 -4.70 12.55 -5.07
N THR A 111 -4.70 11.23 -5.29
CA THR A 111 -5.92 10.46 -5.19
C THR A 111 -6.16 10.35 -3.70
N ARG A 112 -6.54 11.47 -3.08
CA ARG A 112 -7.25 11.42 -1.81
C ARG A 112 -8.37 10.42 -2.08
N SER A 113 -8.38 9.29 -1.37
CA SER A 113 -9.58 8.48 -1.31
C SER A 113 -10.67 9.44 -0.87
N LYS A 114 -11.60 9.82 -1.76
CA LYS A 114 -12.78 10.55 -1.35
C LYS A 114 -13.45 9.63 -0.33
N SER A 115 -13.60 10.10 0.91
CA SER A 115 -14.34 9.33 1.90
C SER A 115 -15.76 9.12 1.39
N PHE A 116 -16.42 8.05 1.82
CA PHE A 116 -17.83 7.82 1.49
C PHE A 116 -18.71 9.04 1.83
N ALA A 117 -18.36 9.77 2.90
CA ALA A 117 -19.01 11.04 3.26
C ALA A 117 -18.85 12.12 2.16
N CYS A 118 -17.64 12.33 1.63
CA CYS A 118 -17.45 13.28 0.54
C CYS A 118 -18.16 12.86 -0.76
N VAL A 119 -18.31 11.56 -1.01
CA VAL A 119 -19.06 11.06 -2.17
C VAL A 119 -20.56 11.31 -1.98
N ALA A 120 -21.09 11.07 -0.77
CA ALA A 120 -22.48 11.34 -0.44
C ALA A 120 -22.82 12.84 -0.55
N ASP A 121 -21.96 13.72 -0.02
CA ASP A 121 -22.14 15.19 -0.14
C ASP A 121 -22.13 15.65 -1.60
N ASP A 122 -21.27 15.05 -2.44
CA ASP A 122 -21.19 15.37 -3.87
C ASP A 122 -22.45 14.90 -4.61
N GLU A 123 -23.01 13.73 -4.24
CA GLU A 123 -24.27 13.22 -4.79
C GLU A 123 -25.50 14.05 -4.37
N GLU A 124 -25.55 14.52 -3.13
CA GLU A 124 -26.62 15.39 -2.62
C GLU A 124 -26.63 16.74 -3.37
N LYS A 125 -25.46 17.38 -3.50
CA LYS A 125 -25.32 18.62 -4.28
C LYS A 125 -25.70 18.44 -5.76
N LEU A 126 -25.47 17.26 -6.32
CA LEU A 126 -25.91 16.93 -7.68
C LEU A 126 -27.43 16.83 -7.78
N LYS A 127 -28.11 16.27 -6.76
CA LYS A 127 -29.57 16.20 -6.69
C LYS A 127 -30.20 17.59 -6.51
N ASP A 128 -29.62 18.44 -5.68
CA ASP A 128 -30.15 19.81 -5.46
C ASP A 128 -30.11 20.63 -6.75
N LYS A 129 -28.96 20.61 -7.45
CA LYS A 129 -28.84 21.21 -8.79
C LYS A 129 -29.80 20.60 -9.79
N ARG A 130 -30.15 19.32 -9.59
CA ARG A 130 -31.08 18.58 -10.43
C ARG A 130 -32.49 19.17 -10.32
N VAL A 131 -32.94 19.35 -9.09
CA VAL A 131 -34.25 19.91 -8.77
C VAL A 131 -34.35 21.37 -9.21
N GLU A 132 -33.28 22.15 -9.03
CA GLU A 132 -33.23 23.56 -9.44
C GLU A 132 -33.43 23.72 -10.96
N TYR A 133 -32.78 22.90 -11.78
CA TYR A 133 -32.99 22.99 -13.23
C TYR A 133 -34.40 22.58 -13.66
N GLU A 134 -35.03 21.60 -12.99
CA GLU A 134 -36.39 21.14 -13.31
C GLU A 134 -37.42 22.22 -12.96
N ALA A 135 -37.20 22.92 -11.84
CA ALA A 135 -38.04 24.04 -11.43
C ALA A 135 -37.95 25.22 -12.42
N ILE A 136 -36.74 25.58 -12.88
CA ILE A 136 -36.54 26.65 -13.85
C ILE A 136 -37.18 26.29 -15.20
N ALA A 137 -36.96 25.08 -15.70
CA ALA A 137 -37.56 24.60 -16.95
C ALA A 137 -39.09 24.53 -16.90
N SER A 138 -39.68 24.29 -15.71
CA SER A 138 -41.12 24.32 -15.51
C SER A 138 -41.70 25.73 -15.38
N SER A 139 -40.90 26.71 -14.94
CA SER A 139 -41.29 28.11 -14.81
C SER A 139 -41.30 28.85 -16.16
N ASP A 140 -40.38 28.48 -17.06
CA ASP A 140 -40.26 29.12 -18.38
C ASP A 140 -41.28 28.59 -19.42
N GLY A 141 -42.13 27.63 -19.02
CA GLY A 141 -43.13 26.97 -19.87
C GLY A 141 -44.45 27.75 -20.08
N SER A 142 -44.66 28.91 -19.46
CA SER A 142 -45.88 29.70 -19.64
C SER A 142 -45.67 30.87 -20.61
N VAL A 143 -45.75 30.59 -21.91
CA VAL A 143 -46.07 31.64 -22.90
C VAL A 143 -47.60 31.77 -22.93
N ASN A 144 -48.13 32.84 -22.35
CA ASN A 144 -49.55 33.17 -22.47
C ASN A 144 -49.85 33.55 -23.94
N LEU A 145 -50.64 32.71 -24.60
CA LEU A 145 -51.13 32.90 -25.98
C LEU A 145 -52.57 33.45 -25.96
N ASP A 146 -52.82 34.47 -25.15
CA ASP A 146 -54.11 35.17 -25.14
C ASP A 146 -53.86 36.65 -25.43
N ASP A 147 -53.55 36.99 -26.69
CA ASP A 147 -53.68 38.35 -27.23
C ASP A 147 -53.52 38.34 -28.76
N ILE A 148 -54.34 37.57 -29.47
CA ILE A 148 -54.71 37.87 -30.87
C ILE A 148 -56.16 37.42 -31.09
N ASP A 149 -57.10 38.32 -30.78
CA ASP A 149 -58.29 38.53 -31.61
C ASP A 149 -58.96 39.86 -31.20
N ASN A 150 -58.64 40.93 -31.94
CA ASN A 150 -59.58 41.80 -32.68
C ASN A 150 -58.89 43.09 -33.13
#